data_AF-A0A832V7N0-F1
#
_entry.id   AF-A0A832V7N0-F1
#
_cell.length_a   1.000
_cell.length_b   1.000
_cell.length_c   1.000
_cell.angle_alpha   90.00
_cell.angle_beta   90.00
_cell.angle_gamma   90.00
#
_symmetry.space_group_name_H-M   'P 1'
#
loop_
_entity.id
_entity.type
_entity.pdbx_description
1 polymer ?
#
loop_
_entity_poly.entity_id
_entity_poly.type
_entity_poly.pdbx_seq_one_letter_code
_entity_poly.pdbx_strand_id
1 'polypeptide(L)'
;MLMGNDTKGVLSAKDRKQVARFLEAFETLSKHEPATFQKIAPELLKKSIWQSRGIDPWFEERLSTWFSKDWEKHHFAEIFLTNDATNLQLEKEKTVNPRHFKGEKRDWLIALENRFSNNWTRWDVATRDQFIILTLITASPQGEFQGRLMDSLGILSTLDDSEKEASNAVRAVKIALSKLADKSGTTQLFEPAKGNGRLRLHRFFDEDLRKPTIRWLCQHPARIMLPNLRPEK
;
A
#
# COMPACT_ATOMS: atom_id res chain seq x y z
N MET A 1 6.76 -23.83 27.75
CA MET A 1 7.11 -24.80 26.69
C MET A 1 6.67 -24.20 25.37
N LEU A 2 7.64 -23.84 24.53
CA LEU A 2 7.45 -23.26 23.19
C LEU A 2 7.19 -24.36 22.14
N MET A 3 6.85 -23.89 20.93
CA MET A 3 6.63 -24.57 19.65
C MET A 3 5.14 -24.94 19.43
N GLY A 4 4.40 -24.41 18.45
CA GLY A 4 4.78 -23.78 17.19
C GLY A 4 4.19 -24.60 16.04
N ASN A 5 3.45 -23.97 15.12
CA ASN A 5 3.47 -24.28 13.69
C ASN A 5 2.59 -23.30 12.90
N ASP A 6 3.24 -22.23 12.46
CA ASP A 6 2.89 -21.50 11.24
C ASP A 6 3.12 -22.43 10.03
N THR A 7 2.09 -23.14 9.57
CA THR A 7 2.13 -23.82 8.27
C THR A 7 1.64 -22.87 7.19
N LYS A 8 2.58 -22.34 6.39
CA LYS A 8 2.29 -21.97 5.00
C LYS A 8 1.72 -23.23 4.32
N GLY A 9 0.42 -23.23 4.01
CA GLY A 9 -0.30 -24.43 3.56
C GLY A 9 0.22 -24.95 2.22
N VAL A 10 0.87 -26.11 2.23
CA VAL A 10 1.27 -26.85 1.02
C VAL A 10 0.11 -27.76 0.60
N LEU A 11 -0.47 -27.52 -0.57
CA LEU A 11 -1.56 -28.33 -1.14
C LEU A 11 -1.13 -29.79 -1.36
N SER A 12 -2.04 -30.74 -1.11
CA SER A 12 -1.78 -32.17 -1.37
C SER A 12 -1.70 -32.45 -2.89
N ALA A 13 -1.11 -33.59 -3.28
CA ALA A 13 -1.03 -33.99 -4.68
C ALA A 13 -2.40 -34.16 -5.35
N LYS A 14 -3.41 -34.62 -4.58
CA LYS A 14 -4.78 -34.77 -5.06
C LYS A 14 -5.44 -33.41 -5.30
N ASP A 15 -5.25 -32.45 -4.39
CA ASP A 15 -5.80 -31.11 -4.50
C ASP A 15 -5.18 -30.35 -5.68
N ARG A 16 -3.86 -30.48 -5.89
CA ARG A 16 -3.18 -29.90 -7.07
C ARG A 16 -3.76 -30.43 -8.38
N LYS A 17 -4.02 -31.73 -8.47
CA LYS A 17 -4.63 -32.35 -9.66
C LYS A 17 -6.06 -31.84 -9.87
N GLN A 18 -6.82 -31.63 -8.80
CA GLN A 18 -8.17 -31.09 -8.88
C GLN A 18 -8.19 -29.63 -9.35
N VAL A 19 -7.30 -28.79 -8.80
CA VAL A 19 -7.13 -27.40 -9.25
C VAL A 19 -6.77 -27.33 -10.73
N ALA A 20 -5.85 -28.17 -11.21
CA ALA A 20 -5.49 -28.22 -12.62
C ALA A 20 -6.69 -28.54 -13.53
N ARG A 21 -7.56 -29.48 -13.12
CA ARG A 21 -8.78 -29.81 -13.88
C ARG A 21 -9.81 -28.68 -13.88
N PHE A 22 -9.91 -27.91 -12.80
CA PHE A 22 -10.77 -26.73 -12.78
C PHE A 22 -10.24 -25.61 -13.69
N LEU A 23 -8.93 -25.39 -13.73
CA LEU A 23 -8.32 -24.44 -14.66
C LEU A 23 -8.57 -24.84 -16.12
N GLU A 24 -8.45 -26.12 -16.45
CA GLU A 24 -8.76 -26.68 -17.77
C GLU A 24 -10.25 -26.46 -18.15
N ALA A 25 -11.17 -26.65 -17.19
CA ALA A 25 -12.59 -26.39 -17.40
C ALA A 25 -12.88 -24.90 -17.65
N PHE A 26 -12.24 -24.00 -16.90
CA PHE A 26 -12.36 -22.56 -17.12
C PHE A 26 -11.77 -22.12 -18.46
N GLU A 27 -10.62 -22.68 -18.85
CA GLU A 27 -10.01 -22.41 -20.15
C GLU A 27 -10.92 -22.87 -21.29
N THR A 28 -11.50 -24.07 -21.17
CA THR A 28 -12.45 -24.61 -22.15
C THR A 28 -13.68 -23.71 -22.25
N LEU A 29 -14.27 -23.30 -21.12
CA LEU A 29 -15.41 -22.40 -21.08
C LEU A 29 -15.09 -21.04 -21.70
N SER A 30 -13.89 -20.49 -21.46
CA SER A 30 -13.47 -19.21 -22.03
C SER A 30 -13.36 -19.22 -23.57
N LYS A 31 -13.06 -20.39 -24.15
CA LYS A 31 -12.96 -20.56 -25.61
C LYS A 31 -14.31 -20.82 -26.27
N HIS A 32 -15.19 -21.58 -25.62
CA HIS A 32 -16.50 -21.94 -26.17
C HIS A 32 -17.57 -20.85 -25.96
N GLU A 33 -17.55 -20.16 -24.81
CA GLU A 33 -18.52 -19.11 -24.48
C GLU A 33 -17.84 -17.83 -23.93
N PRO A 34 -17.10 -17.10 -24.77
CA PRO A 34 -16.29 -15.96 -24.31
C PRO A 34 -17.11 -14.83 -23.68
N ALA A 35 -18.28 -14.50 -24.25
CA ALA A 35 -19.15 -13.44 -23.73
C ALA A 35 -19.76 -13.80 -22.36
N THR A 36 -20.21 -15.05 -22.21
CA THR A 36 -20.72 -15.58 -20.93
C THR A 36 -19.60 -15.59 -19.89
N PHE A 37 -18.42 -16.07 -20.26
CA PHE A 37 -17.26 -16.16 -19.37
C PHE A 37 -16.80 -14.77 -18.90
N GLN A 38 -16.71 -13.79 -19.80
CA GLN A 38 -16.32 -12.41 -19.47
C GLN A 38 -17.26 -11.77 -18.43
N LYS A 39 -18.56 -12.08 -18.49
CA LYS A 39 -19.56 -11.58 -17.54
C LYS A 39 -19.47 -12.26 -16.17
N ILE A 40 -19.19 -13.55 -16.13
CA ILE A 40 -19.28 -14.37 -14.91
C ILE A 40 -17.94 -14.43 -14.15
N ALA A 41 -16.81 -14.44 -14.84
CA ALA A 41 -15.49 -14.61 -14.24
C ALA A 41 -15.16 -13.56 -13.16
N PRO A 42 -15.43 -12.25 -13.34
CA PRO A 42 -15.19 -11.26 -12.29
C PRO A 42 -15.96 -11.56 -11.00
N GLU A 43 -17.22 -11.95 -11.11
CA GLU A 43 -18.08 -12.25 -9.95
C GLU A 43 -17.66 -13.52 -9.22
N LEU A 44 -17.23 -14.55 -9.96
CA LEU A 44 -16.66 -15.77 -9.36
C LEU A 44 -15.36 -15.48 -8.60
N LEU A 45 -14.47 -14.68 -9.19
CA LEU A 45 -13.22 -14.28 -8.55
C LEU A 45 -13.47 -13.44 -7.30
N LYS A 46 -14.34 -12.42 -7.36
CA LYS A 46 -14.78 -11.63 -6.20
C LYS A 46 -15.31 -12.51 -5.07
N LYS A 47 -16.26 -13.40 -5.38
CA LYS A 47 -16.87 -14.29 -4.41
C LYS A 47 -15.85 -15.22 -3.75
N SER A 48 -14.90 -15.77 -4.51
CA SER A 48 -13.83 -16.62 -3.95
C SER A 48 -12.91 -15.85 -3.00
N ILE A 49 -12.63 -14.58 -3.30
CA ILE A 49 -11.74 -13.76 -2.48
C ILE A 49 -12.46 -13.30 -1.21
N TRP A 50 -13.73 -12.89 -1.29
CA TRP A 50 -14.54 -12.55 -0.12
C TRP A 50 -14.69 -13.72 0.85
N GLN A 51 -14.82 -14.95 0.33
CA GLN A 51 -14.89 -16.16 1.15
C GLN A 51 -13.57 -16.48 1.89
N SER A 52 -12.42 -16.07 1.34
CA SER A 52 -11.11 -16.38 1.92
C SER A 52 -10.52 -15.27 2.80
N ARG A 53 -10.87 -13.99 2.55
CA ARG A 53 -10.28 -12.83 3.25
C ARG A 53 -11.28 -12.03 4.11
N GLY A 54 -12.58 -12.30 4.02
CA GLY A 54 -13.60 -11.41 4.56
C GLY A 54 -13.81 -10.17 3.67
N ILE A 55 -14.83 -9.37 4.00
CA ILE A 55 -15.15 -8.15 3.25
C ILE A 55 -14.18 -7.05 3.68
N ASP A 56 -13.10 -6.86 2.91
CA ASP A 56 -12.27 -5.65 2.97
C ASP A 56 -12.77 -4.70 1.87
N PRO A 57 -13.48 -3.61 2.22
CA PRO A 57 -14.03 -2.66 1.25
C PRO A 57 -12.95 -2.03 0.33
N TRP A 58 -11.70 -1.94 0.79
CA TRP A 58 -10.60 -1.35 0.03
C TRP A 58 -9.94 -2.33 -0.92
N PHE A 59 -9.85 -3.60 -0.52
CA PHE A 59 -9.48 -4.68 -1.46
C PHE A 59 -10.57 -4.85 -2.52
N GLU A 60 -11.84 -4.74 -2.14
CA GLU A 60 -12.97 -4.77 -3.07
C GLU A 60 -12.91 -3.63 -4.10
N GLU A 61 -12.53 -2.42 -3.67
CA GLU A 61 -12.32 -1.27 -4.55
C GLU A 61 -11.16 -1.49 -5.54
N ARG A 62 -10.02 -1.99 -5.06
CA ARG A 62 -8.87 -2.34 -5.93
C ARG A 62 -9.20 -3.46 -6.90
N LEU A 63 -9.88 -4.50 -6.43
CA LEU A 63 -10.31 -5.63 -7.23
C LEU A 63 -11.30 -5.18 -8.32
N SER A 64 -12.24 -4.30 -7.97
CA SER A 64 -13.20 -3.72 -8.91
C SER A 64 -12.52 -2.81 -9.94
N THR A 65 -11.52 -2.03 -9.52
CA THR A 65 -10.71 -1.18 -10.40
C THR A 65 -9.90 -2.01 -11.39
N TRP A 66 -9.29 -3.11 -10.92
CA TRP A 66 -8.56 -4.02 -11.79
C TRP A 66 -9.44 -4.66 -12.85
N PHE A 67 -10.61 -5.17 -12.47
CA PHE A 67 -11.56 -5.72 -13.44
C PHE A 67 -12.08 -4.69 -14.45
N SER A 68 -12.10 -3.41 -14.10
CA SER A 68 -12.67 -2.36 -14.94
C SER A 68 -11.65 -1.74 -15.90
N LYS A 69 -10.42 -1.46 -15.42
CA LYS A 69 -9.46 -0.60 -16.15
C LYS A 69 -8.01 -1.08 -16.08
N ASP A 70 -7.57 -1.65 -14.95
CA ASP A 70 -6.12 -1.92 -14.78
C ASP A 70 -5.67 -3.26 -15.35
N TRP A 71 -6.59 -4.16 -15.73
CA TRP A 71 -6.26 -5.45 -16.34
C TRP A 71 -5.43 -5.35 -17.62
N GLU A 72 -5.51 -4.23 -18.35
CA GLU A 72 -4.72 -3.97 -19.55
C GLU A 72 -3.23 -3.74 -19.27
N LYS A 73 -2.91 -3.28 -18.05
CA LYS A 73 -1.57 -2.78 -17.67
C LYS A 73 -0.93 -3.58 -16.54
N HIS A 74 -1.72 -4.30 -15.75
CA HIS A 74 -1.29 -4.96 -14.52
C HIS A 74 -1.75 -6.42 -14.48
N HIS A 75 -0.87 -7.34 -14.10
CA HIS A 75 -1.25 -8.74 -13.89
C HIS A 75 -2.17 -8.90 -12.67
N PHE A 76 -3.11 -9.84 -12.72
CA PHE A 76 -4.04 -10.10 -11.60
C PHE A 76 -3.32 -10.42 -10.28
N ALA A 77 -2.15 -11.07 -10.36
CA ALA A 77 -1.30 -11.35 -9.20
C ALA A 77 -0.90 -10.07 -8.46
N GLU A 78 -0.73 -8.95 -9.15
CA GLU A 78 -0.32 -7.65 -8.57
C GLU A 78 -1.36 -7.08 -7.60
N ILE A 79 -2.63 -7.49 -7.72
CA ILE A 79 -3.66 -7.16 -6.73
C ILE A 79 -3.32 -7.79 -5.37
N PHE A 80 -2.71 -8.98 -5.38
CA PHE A 80 -2.31 -9.72 -4.18
C PHE A 80 -0.90 -9.39 -3.69
N LEU A 81 -0.08 -8.71 -4.50
CA LEU A 81 1.33 -8.38 -4.20
C LEU A 81 1.52 -7.33 -3.08
N THR A 82 0.48 -7.00 -2.31
CA THR A 82 0.55 -6.23 -1.06
C THR A 82 1.53 -6.78 -0.01
N ASN A 83 2.25 -7.87 -0.29
CA ASN A 83 3.20 -8.49 0.64
C ASN A 83 4.60 -8.76 0.07
N ASP A 84 4.99 -8.24 -1.10
CA ASP A 84 6.43 -8.18 -1.45
C ASP A 84 7.15 -7.00 -0.77
N ALA A 85 6.68 -6.66 0.45
CA ALA A 85 7.48 -6.03 1.50
C ALA A 85 8.74 -6.86 1.87
N THR A 86 8.97 -7.99 1.22
CA THR A 86 10.19 -8.80 1.35
C THR A 86 11.45 -8.14 0.76
N ASN A 87 11.38 -7.04 0.02
CA ASN A 87 12.57 -6.34 -0.49
C ASN A 87 13.01 -5.11 0.30
N LEU A 88 12.34 -4.77 1.40
CA LEU A 88 13.03 -4.04 2.45
C LEU A 88 13.65 -5.09 3.36
N GLN A 89 14.97 -5.23 3.33
CA GLN A 89 15.78 -6.02 4.27
C GLN A 89 15.64 -5.56 5.74
N LEU A 90 14.54 -4.90 6.10
CA LEU A 90 14.22 -4.31 7.40
C LEU A 90 13.52 -5.30 8.34
N GLU A 91 13.01 -6.45 7.85
CA GLU A 91 12.37 -7.46 8.70
C GLU A 91 13.34 -8.13 9.69
N LYS A 92 14.65 -8.13 9.40
CA LYS A 92 15.68 -8.67 10.30
C LYS A 92 16.23 -7.64 11.30
N GLU A 93 15.84 -6.38 11.18
CA GLU A 93 16.39 -5.32 12.01
C GLU A 93 15.56 -5.14 13.30
N LYS A 94 16.24 -4.90 14.43
CA LYS A 94 15.59 -4.61 15.72
C LYS A 94 14.47 -3.56 15.57
N THR A 95 13.37 -3.72 16.29
CA THR A 95 12.28 -2.74 16.36
C THR A 95 12.84 -1.33 16.63
N VAL A 96 12.42 -0.35 15.84
CA VAL A 96 12.78 1.05 16.03
C VAL A 96 12.11 1.51 17.30
N ASN A 97 12.90 1.66 18.36
CA ASN A 97 12.45 2.28 19.60
C ASN A 97 12.78 3.78 19.51
N PRO A 98 11.78 4.68 19.44
CA PRO A 98 12.02 6.13 19.37
C PRO A 98 12.93 6.62 20.49
N ARG A 99 12.87 6.00 21.68
CA ARG A 99 13.65 6.37 22.86
C ARG A 99 15.16 6.19 22.71
N HIS A 100 15.63 5.45 21.70
CA HIS A 100 17.05 5.31 21.40
C HIS A 100 17.62 6.50 20.59
N PHE A 101 16.76 7.37 20.06
CA PHE A 101 17.15 8.57 19.35
C PHE A 101 17.20 9.78 20.30
N LYS A 102 17.84 10.86 19.86
CA LYS A 102 17.93 12.14 20.60
C LYS A 102 17.44 13.29 19.71
N GLY A 103 17.02 14.38 20.33
CA GLY A 103 16.59 15.60 19.65
C GLY A 103 15.39 15.39 18.70
N GLU A 104 15.38 16.12 17.59
CA GLU A 104 14.29 16.14 16.60
C GLU A 104 13.90 14.74 16.10
N LYS A 105 14.89 13.85 15.87
CA LYS A 105 14.62 12.46 15.42
C LYS A 105 13.77 11.68 16.43
N ARG A 106 14.03 11.85 17.72
CA ARG A 106 13.24 11.20 18.79
C ARG A 106 11.82 11.73 18.80
N ASP A 107 11.70 13.06 18.81
CA ASP A 107 10.43 13.73 18.99
C ASP A 107 9.50 13.51 17.77
N TRP A 108 10.07 13.44 16.56
CA TRP A 108 9.36 13.04 15.34
C TRP A 108 8.83 11.62 15.40
N LEU A 109 9.67 10.65 15.79
CA LEU A 109 9.24 9.25 15.89
C LEU A 109 8.17 9.05 16.98
N ILE A 110 8.25 9.79 18.09
CA ILE A 110 7.20 9.81 19.12
C ILE A 110 5.90 10.45 18.55
N ALA A 111 6.01 11.51 17.76
CA ALA A 111 4.85 12.11 17.10
C ALA A 111 4.17 11.13 16.13
N LEU A 112 4.95 10.29 15.43
CA LEU A 112 4.42 9.20 14.60
C LEU A 112 3.69 8.15 15.44
N GLU A 113 4.26 7.68 16.55
CA GLU A 113 3.59 6.73 17.46
C GLU A 113 2.26 7.28 17.99
N ASN A 114 2.22 8.57 18.35
CA ASN A 114 1.00 9.21 18.83
C ASN A 114 -0.04 9.40 17.72
N ARG A 115 0.40 9.68 16.48
CA ARG A 115 -0.49 9.88 15.34
C ARG A 115 -1.05 8.56 14.81
N PHE A 116 -0.22 7.54 14.72
CA PHE A 116 -0.51 6.26 14.08
C PHE A 116 -0.60 5.17 15.14
N SER A 117 -1.80 5.01 15.73
CA SER A 117 -2.05 3.97 16.72
C SER A 117 -2.01 2.56 16.13
N ASN A 118 -1.59 1.57 16.91
CA ASN A 118 -1.58 0.16 16.49
C ASN A 118 -2.96 -0.39 16.03
N ASN A 119 -4.07 0.19 16.50
CA ASN A 119 -5.40 -0.18 16.05
C ASN A 119 -5.78 0.54 14.74
N TRP A 120 -5.08 0.19 13.67
CA TRP A 120 -5.22 0.83 12.35
C TRP A 120 -6.58 0.62 11.70
N THR A 121 -7.33 -0.43 12.09
CA THR A 121 -8.69 -0.68 11.58
C THR A 121 -9.68 0.44 11.93
N ARG A 122 -9.34 1.29 12.91
CA ARG A 122 -10.18 2.42 13.36
C ARG A 122 -9.70 3.78 12.85
N TRP A 123 -8.66 3.81 12.01
CA TRP A 123 -8.18 5.07 11.46
C TRP A 123 -9.23 5.69 10.55
N ASP A 124 -9.36 7.02 10.63
CA ASP A 124 -10.08 7.77 9.62
C ASP A 124 -9.29 7.78 8.30
N VAL A 125 -9.98 8.15 7.22
CA VAL A 125 -9.39 8.23 5.87
C VAL A 125 -8.15 9.15 5.88
N ALA A 126 -8.23 10.29 6.57
CA ALA A 126 -7.14 11.24 6.64
C ALA A 126 -5.86 10.68 7.30
N THR A 127 -5.98 9.91 8.38
CA THR A 127 -4.84 9.30 9.07
C THR A 127 -4.23 8.19 8.22
N ARG A 128 -5.07 7.37 7.59
CA ARG A 128 -4.58 6.35 6.66
C ARG A 128 -3.83 6.96 5.48
N ASP A 129 -4.38 8.00 4.85
CA ASP A 129 -3.75 8.65 3.71
C ASP A 129 -2.41 9.28 4.10
N GLN A 130 -2.32 9.86 5.30
CA GLN A 130 -1.04 10.32 5.86
C GLN A 130 -0.03 9.18 6.02
N PHE A 131 -0.45 8.01 6.50
CA PHE A 131 0.42 6.85 6.64
C PHE A 131 0.92 6.34 5.28
N ILE A 132 0.04 6.21 4.28
CA ILE A 132 0.37 5.74 2.94
C ILE A 132 1.34 6.70 2.24
N ILE A 133 1.01 8.00 2.19
CA ILE A 133 1.81 9.01 1.49
C ILE A 133 3.17 9.18 2.15
N LEU A 134 3.23 9.21 3.49
CA LEU A 134 4.51 9.28 4.20
C LEU A 134 5.37 8.07 3.87
N THR A 135 4.78 6.87 3.87
CA THR A 135 5.53 5.64 3.58
C THR A 135 6.02 5.60 2.14
N LEU A 136 5.20 5.98 1.16
CA LEU A 136 5.61 6.00 -0.25
C LEU A 136 6.75 6.98 -0.51
N ILE A 137 6.68 8.19 0.04
CA ILE A 137 7.75 9.19 -0.13
C ILE A 137 9.02 8.72 0.59
N THR A 138 8.91 8.20 1.81
CA THR A 138 10.08 7.75 2.57
C THR A 138 10.71 6.47 2.03
N ALA A 139 9.93 5.60 1.38
CA ALA A 139 10.44 4.39 0.72
C ALA A 139 11.23 4.69 -0.56
N SER A 140 11.11 5.90 -1.13
CA SER A 140 11.83 6.27 -2.36
C SER A 140 12.89 7.35 -2.07
N PRO A 141 14.18 6.98 -1.95
CA PRO A 141 15.26 7.95 -1.74
C PRO A 141 15.31 9.02 -2.84
N GLN A 142 14.99 8.62 -4.08
CA GLN A 142 14.96 9.52 -5.24
C GLN A 142 13.64 10.28 -5.38
N GLY A 143 12.69 10.08 -4.47
CA GLY A 143 11.38 10.71 -4.48
C GLY A 143 10.31 9.95 -5.24
N GLU A 144 9.06 10.29 -4.92
CA GLU A 144 7.87 9.66 -5.45
C GLU A 144 7.09 10.59 -6.39
N PHE A 145 6.54 10.04 -7.46
CA PHE A 145 5.74 10.78 -8.44
C PHE A 145 4.32 11.02 -7.92
N GLN A 146 3.80 12.22 -8.16
CA GLN A 146 2.48 12.64 -7.75
C GLN A 146 1.38 11.70 -8.27
N GLY A 147 1.50 11.22 -9.51
CA GLY A 147 0.57 10.24 -10.07
C GLY A 147 0.44 8.98 -9.20
N ARG A 148 1.57 8.40 -8.75
CA ARG A 148 1.54 7.21 -7.89
C ARG A 148 0.97 7.50 -6.51
N LEU A 149 1.26 8.68 -5.96
CA LEU A 149 0.64 9.13 -4.71
C LEU A 149 -0.87 9.25 -4.86
N MET A 150 -1.36 9.86 -5.93
CA MET A 150 -2.79 10.00 -6.23
C MET A 150 -3.47 8.64 -6.39
N ASP A 151 -2.88 7.75 -7.20
CA ASP A 151 -3.42 6.43 -7.47
C ASP A 151 -3.49 5.58 -6.17
N SER A 152 -2.56 5.81 -5.22
CA SER A 152 -2.55 5.11 -3.93
C SER A 152 -3.65 5.52 -2.96
N LEU A 153 -4.31 6.65 -3.17
CA LEU A 153 -5.38 7.14 -2.28
C LEU A 153 -6.76 6.54 -2.61
N GLY A 154 -6.90 5.84 -3.74
CA GLY A 154 -8.17 5.22 -4.15
C GLY A 154 -9.27 6.23 -4.53
N ILE A 155 -8.93 7.49 -4.81
CA ILE A 155 -9.92 8.49 -5.22
C ILE A 155 -10.37 8.16 -6.66
N LEU A 156 -11.61 7.68 -6.79
CA LEU A 156 -12.21 7.18 -8.02
C LEU A 156 -12.10 8.17 -9.19
N SER A 157 -11.54 7.69 -10.30
CA SER A 157 -11.31 8.45 -11.54
C SER A 157 -12.55 8.64 -12.42
N THR A 158 -13.76 8.61 -11.85
CA THR A 158 -15.02 8.57 -12.61
C THR A 158 -15.60 9.96 -12.94
N LEU A 159 -14.93 11.04 -12.54
CA LEU A 159 -15.34 12.43 -12.77
C LEU A 159 -14.14 13.24 -13.27
N ASP A 160 -14.34 14.19 -14.18
CA ASP A 160 -13.28 15.07 -14.71
C ASP A 160 -12.49 15.83 -13.61
N ASP A 161 -13.07 15.99 -12.42
CA ASP A 161 -12.43 16.64 -11.27
C ASP A 161 -11.65 15.68 -10.35
N SER A 162 -11.69 14.36 -10.57
CA SER A 162 -11.02 13.37 -9.72
C SER A 162 -9.50 13.58 -9.65
N GLU A 163 -8.89 14.06 -10.73
CA GLU A 163 -7.46 14.32 -10.78
C GLU A 163 -7.07 15.53 -9.90
N LYS A 164 -7.88 16.59 -9.93
CA LYS A 164 -7.69 17.76 -9.07
C LYS A 164 -7.93 17.39 -7.62
N GLU A 165 -8.98 16.62 -7.34
CA GLU A 165 -9.31 16.15 -6.01
C GLU A 165 -8.19 15.29 -5.42
N ALA A 166 -7.69 14.31 -6.15
CA ALA A 166 -6.57 13.47 -5.71
C ALA A 166 -5.28 14.29 -5.52
N SER A 167 -4.99 15.24 -6.41
CA SER A 167 -3.87 16.17 -6.24
C SER A 167 -4.02 17.02 -4.96
N ASN A 168 -5.24 17.51 -4.69
CA ASN A 168 -5.53 18.29 -3.48
C ASN A 168 -5.44 17.43 -2.22
N ALA A 169 -5.86 16.17 -2.26
CA ALA A 169 -5.71 15.22 -1.16
C ALA A 169 -4.24 14.98 -0.82
N VAL A 170 -3.39 14.72 -1.82
CA VAL A 170 -1.92 14.61 -1.62
C VAL A 170 -1.35 15.88 -0.99
N ARG A 171 -1.78 17.06 -1.45
CA ARG A 171 -1.36 18.35 -0.87
C ARG A 171 -1.79 18.49 0.58
N ALA A 172 -3.05 18.20 0.90
CA ALA A 172 -3.60 18.28 2.24
C ALA A 172 -2.87 17.34 3.21
N VAL A 173 -2.61 16.11 2.77
CA VAL A 173 -1.83 15.12 3.52
C VAL A 173 -0.41 15.63 3.81
N LYS A 174 0.30 16.13 2.80
CA LYS A 174 1.65 16.68 2.99
C LYS A 174 1.65 17.85 3.98
N ILE A 175 0.66 18.74 3.89
CA ILE A 175 0.52 19.86 4.85
C ILE A 175 0.29 19.35 6.27
N ALA A 176 -0.57 18.33 6.45
CA ALA A 176 -0.84 17.76 7.76
C ALA A 176 0.41 17.09 8.36
N LEU A 177 1.18 16.35 7.54
CA LEU A 177 2.44 15.73 7.93
C LEU A 177 3.52 16.77 8.27
N SER A 178 3.65 17.83 7.47
CA SER A 178 4.55 18.96 7.78
C SER A 178 4.17 19.62 9.10
N LYS A 179 2.88 19.89 9.34
CA LYS A 179 2.41 20.43 10.64
C LYS A 179 2.69 19.50 11.81
N LEU A 180 2.64 18.19 11.60
CA LEU A 180 3.01 17.21 12.62
C LEU A 180 4.51 17.28 12.92
N ALA A 181 5.34 17.40 11.88
CA ALA A 181 6.80 17.50 11.97
C ALA A 181 7.25 18.81 12.62
N ASP A 182 6.61 19.93 12.29
CA ASP A 182 6.89 21.24 12.88
C ASP A 182 6.68 21.21 14.40
N LYS A 183 5.62 20.54 14.87
CA LYS A 183 5.33 20.35 16.30
C LYS A 183 6.37 19.48 17.02
N SER A 184 7.09 18.63 16.30
CA SER A 184 8.18 17.82 16.83
C SER A 184 9.57 18.45 16.64
N GLY A 185 9.64 19.71 16.20
CA GLY A 185 10.89 20.44 16.01
C GLY A 185 11.55 20.25 14.64
N THR A 186 10.96 19.46 13.74
CA THR A 186 11.47 19.27 12.38
C THR A 186 10.91 20.36 11.47
N THR A 187 11.74 21.34 11.14
CA THR A 187 11.36 22.54 10.37
C THR A 187 11.00 22.28 8.91
N GLN A 188 11.52 21.20 8.32
CA GLN A 188 11.21 20.84 6.94
C GLN A 188 11.20 19.32 6.74
N LEU A 189 10.01 18.76 6.51
CA LEU A 189 9.83 17.33 6.28
C LEU A 189 10.05 16.91 4.81
N PHE A 190 9.63 17.75 3.87
CA PHE A 190 9.67 17.45 2.43
C PHE A 190 10.45 18.51 1.66
N GLU A 191 11.15 18.10 0.61
CA GLU A 191 11.71 19.04 -0.36
C GLU A 191 10.61 19.79 -1.14
N PRO A 192 10.90 20.99 -1.66
CA PRO A 192 10.07 21.62 -2.67
C PRO A 192 9.85 20.66 -3.84
N ALA A 193 8.58 20.45 -4.21
CA ALA A 193 8.24 19.52 -5.28
C ALA A 193 8.76 20.02 -6.64
N LYS A 194 9.27 19.12 -7.48
CA LYS A 194 9.83 19.46 -8.81
C LYS A 194 8.97 18.88 -9.92
N GLY A 195 8.75 19.61 -11.01
CA GLY A 195 7.94 19.15 -12.15
C GLY A 195 6.44 19.41 -12.01
N ASN A 196 5.67 18.89 -12.97
CA ASN A 196 4.28 19.27 -13.23
C ASN A 196 3.33 18.07 -13.33
N GLY A 197 2.06 18.30 -12.96
CA GLY A 197 0.99 17.30 -13.04
C GLY A 197 1.35 16.00 -12.33
N ARG A 198 1.00 14.87 -12.95
CA ARG A 198 1.29 13.52 -12.44
C ARG A 198 2.79 13.21 -12.35
N LEU A 199 3.65 13.91 -13.10
CA LEU A 199 5.11 13.75 -13.08
C LEU A 199 5.80 14.60 -12.00
N ARG A 200 5.05 15.38 -11.22
CA ARG A 200 5.62 16.14 -10.11
C ARG A 200 6.24 15.19 -9.09
N LEU A 201 7.49 15.44 -8.72
CA LEU A 201 8.30 14.62 -7.82
C LEU A 201 8.26 15.18 -6.40
N HIS A 202 8.07 14.29 -5.42
CA HIS A 202 8.03 14.60 -3.99
C HIS A 202 9.10 13.81 -3.25
N ARG A 203 9.95 14.51 -2.49
CA ARG A 203 11.08 13.91 -1.76
C ARG A 203 11.01 14.23 -0.29
N PHE A 204 11.54 13.32 0.51
CA PHE A 204 11.84 13.59 1.91
C PHE A 204 13.05 14.54 1.98
N PHE A 205 13.04 15.48 2.91
CA PHE A 205 14.07 16.52 2.97
C PHE A 205 15.39 16.03 3.55
N ASP A 206 15.33 15.37 4.71
CA ASP A 206 16.51 14.91 5.42
C ASP A 206 16.63 13.38 5.39
N GLU A 207 17.65 12.88 4.71
CA GLU A 207 17.95 11.45 4.60
C GLU A 207 18.20 10.79 5.96
N ASP A 208 18.75 11.57 6.90
CA ASP A 208 19.15 11.16 8.23
C ASP A 208 17.94 10.95 9.16
N LEU A 209 16.82 11.61 8.85
CA LEU A 209 15.50 11.41 9.43
C LEU A 209 14.64 10.43 8.60
N ARG A 210 14.84 10.35 7.28
CA ARG A 210 14.12 9.44 6.38
C ARG A 210 14.32 7.99 6.79
N LYS A 211 15.58 7.56 6.96
CA LYS A 211 15.95 6.18 7.28
C LYS A 211 15.26 5.61 8.53
N PRO A 212 15.30 6.28 9.70
CA PRO A 212 14.57 5.79 10.86
C PRO A 212 13.05 5.87 10.66
N THR A 213 12.54 6.85 9.90
CA THR A 213 11.11 6.98 9.58
C THR A 213 10.58 5.80 8.76
N ILE A 214 11.24 5.46 7.64
CA ILE A 214 10.79 4.33 6.81
C ILE A 214 10.89 3.02 7.58
N ARG A 215 11.93 2.85 8.39
CA ARG A 215 12.08 1.65 9.23
C ARG A 215 10.96 1.53 10.26
N TRP A 216 10.56 2.63 10.89
CA TRP A 216 9.42 2.64 11.80
C TRP A 216 8.11 2.28 11.07
N LEU A 217 7.85 2.90 9.92
CA LEU A 217 6.63 2.65 9.12
C LEU A 217 6.52 1.19 8.65
N CYS A 218 7.62 0.59 8.20
CA CYS A 218 7.65 -0.81 7.75
C CYS A 218 7.53 -1.84 8.89
N GLN A 219 7.75 -1.43 10.13
CA GLN A 219 7.55 -2.26 11.31
C GLN A 219 6.15 -2.07 11.93
N HIS A 220 5.42 -1.01 11.55
CA HIS A 220 4.09 -0.75 12.05
C HIS A 220 3.06 -1.79 11.54
N PRO A 221 2.11 -2.27 12.36
CA PRO A 221 1.12 -3.27 11.95
C PRO A 221 0.26 -2.86 10.75
N ALA A 222 0.02 -1.56 10.57
CA ALA A 222 -0.74 -1.01 9.44
C ALA A 222 -0.03 -1.13 8.08
N ARG A 223 1.21 -1.63 8.04
CA ARG A 223 1.96 -1.85 6.79
C ARG A 223 1.22 -2.71 5.76
N ILE A 224 0.28 -3.54 6.22
CA ILE A 224 -0.60 -4.36 5.38
C ILE A 224 -1.46 -3.54 4.42
N MET A 225 -1.73 -2.27 4.74
CA MET A 225 -2.52 -1.35 3.91
C MET A 225 -1.67 -0.67 2.83
N LEU A 226 -0.35 -0.82 2.87
CA LEU A 226 0.54 -0.12 1.96
C LEU A 226 0.44 -0.71 0.55
N PRO A 227 0.39 0.14 -0.49
CA PRO A 227 0.58 -0.32 -1.87
C PRO A 227 2.01 -0.82 -2.07
N ASN A 228 2.26 -1.59 -3.13
CA ASN A 228 3.58 -2.13 -3.46
C ASN A 228 4.64 -1.03 -3.37
N LEU A 229 5.67 -1.20 -2.54
CA LEU A 229 6.79 -0.25 -2.43
C LEU A 229 7.79 -0.52 -3.55
N ARG A 230 8.46 0.52 -4.08
CA ARG A 230 9.51 0.30 -5.10
C ARG A 230 10.76 -0.25 -4.39
N PRO A 231 11.43 -1.29 -4.90
CA PRO A 231 12.72 -1.72 -4.38
C PRO A 231 13.76 -0.60 -4.57
N GLU A 232 14.65 -0.42 -3.59
CA GLU A 232 15.87 0.39 -3.79
C GLU A 232 16.73 -0.31 -4.86
N LYS A 233 17.06 0.42 -5.94
CA LYS A 233 18.00 -0.04 -6.97
C LYS A 233 19.40 0.41 -6.62
#